data_AF-A0AAV4J6T7-F1
#
_entry.id   AF-A0AAV4J6T7-F1
#
_cell.length_a   1.000
_cell.length_b   1.000
_cell.length_c   1.000
_cell.angle_alpha   90.00
_cell.angle_beta   90.00
_cell.angle_gamma   90.00
#
_symmetry.space_group_name_H-M   'P 1'
#
loop_
_entity.id
_entity.type
_entity.pdbx_description
1 polymer ?
#
loop_
_entity_poly.entity_id
_entity_poly.type
_entity_poly.pdbx_seq_one_letter_code
_entity_poly.pdbx_strand_id
1 'polypeptide(L)'
;MCKDDSFISPYKHCPTLYFLLSDHISNGAASPRDVILHNIDPLFPAKGKRHPHYAWDTRVRASLRSGDYKVITGNPGPGRWVKPPGGDGLEHQFELNEDPDKNLWLFNIAEDPTEHHDLSTEKPEVVEKLLNMLIQFNQTAVPARYPPHDPTSNPGLHGGVYGPWVH
;
A
#
# COMPACT_ATOMS: atom_id res chain seq x y z
N MET A 1 37.69 20.05 -10.34
CA MET A 1 37.79 20.15 -11.80
C MET A 1 36.83 19.13 -12.38
N CYS A 2 35.54 19.43 -12.34
CA CYS A 2 34.50 18.63 -12.96
C CYS A 2 34.29 19.24 -14.34
N LYS A 3 34.52 18.46 -15.40
CA LYS A 3 34.22 18.90 -16.75
C LYS A 3 32.70 18.97 -16.92
N ASP A 4 32.31 20.07 -17.54
CA ASP A 4 30.99 20.33 -18.10
C ASP A 4 30.54 19.19 -19.01
N ASP A 5 29.32 18.72 -18.81
CA ASP A 5 28.45 18.35 -19.92
C ASP A 5 27.08 18.98 -19.66
N SER A 6 26.90 20.11 -20.32
CA SER A 6 25.69 20.90 -20.40
C SER A 6 24.62 20.14 -21.19
N PHE A 7 23.65 19.56 -20.48
CA PHE A 7 22.28 19.44 -20.98
C PHE A 7 21.31 19.64 -19.82
N ILE A 8 21.12 20.91 -19.46
CA ILE A 8 20.11 21.33 -18.49
C ILE A 8 18.75 21.09 -19.16
N SER A 9 18.07 20.02 -18.76
CA SER A 9 16.64 19.84 -19.04
C SER A 9 15.88 21.02 -18.40
N PRO A 10 15.11 21.81 -19.17
CA PRO A 10 14.41 22.99 -18.66
C PRO A 10 13.18 22.66 -17.79
N TYR A 11 12.87 21.38 -17.60
CA TYR A 11 11.79 20.96 -16.71
C TYR A 11 12.29 20.94 -15.28
N LYS A 12 12.06 22.05 -14.56
CA LYS A 12 11.96 22.05 -13.09
C LYS A 12 11.20 20.79 -12.70
N HIS A 13 11.87 19.86 -12.01
CA HIS A 13 11.28 18.62 -11.54
C HIS A 13 10.09 18.98 -10.63
N CYS A 14 8.89 18.91 -11.19
CA CYS A 14 7.71 18.62 -10.40
C CYS A 14 7.99 17.23 -9.79
N PRO A 15 7.88 17.02 -8.47
CA PRO A 15 8.13 15.70 -7.90
C PRO A 15 7.03 14.76 -8.41
N THR A 16 7.31 14.06 -9.50
CA THR A 16 6.48 12.97 -9.98
C THR A 16 6.65 11.82 -9.01
N LEU A 17 5.56 11.15 -8.65
CA LEU A 17 5.58 9.89 -7.87
C LEU A 17 6.26 8.71 -8.61
N TYR A 18 6.82 8.97 -9.78
CA TYR A 18 7.38 8.00 -10.70
C TYR A 18 8.89 8.23 -10.86
N PHE A 19 9.65 7.14 -10.79
CA PHE A 19 11.08 7.11 -11.06
C PHE A 19 11.31 6.34 -12.36
N LEU A 20 12.32 6.74 -13.13
CA LEU A 20 12.79 5.96 -14.27
C LEU A 20 13.49 4.70 -13.74
N LEU A 21 13.01 3.53 -14.17
CA LEU A 21 13.49 2.23 -13.71
C LEU A 21 14.47 1.57 -14.69
N SER A 22 14.75 2.18 -15.85
CA SER A 22 15.50 1.55 -16.93
C SER A 22 16.88 1.05 -16.46
N ASP A 23 17.66 1.91 -15.80
CA ASP A 23 19.01 1.51 -15.36
C ASP A 23 18.98 0.45 -14.26
N HIS A 24 17.98 0.48 -13.37
CA HIS A 24 17.80 -0.54 -12.35
C HIS A 24 17.51 -1.91 -12.98
N ILE A 25 16.59 -1.97 -13.95
CA ILE A 25 16.18 -3.22 -14.60
C ILE A 25 17.27 -3.72 -15.56
N SER A 26 17.84 -2.83 -16.37
CA SER A 26 18.78 -3.19 -17.44
C SER A 26 20.18 -3.50 -16.91
N ASN A 27 20.65 -2.75 -15.90
CA ASN A 27 22.05 -2.80 -15.45
C ASN A 27 22.21 -3.29 -14.00
N GLY A 28 21.10 -3.62 -13.31
CA GLY A 28 21.15 -4.02 -11.91
C GLY A 28 21.59 -2.91 -10.95
N ALA A 29 21.50 -1.63 -11.37
CA ALA A 29 21.77 -0.49 -10.52
C ALA A 29 20.82 -0.46 -9.31
N ALA A 30 21.12 0.26 -8.24
CA ALA A 30 20.19 0.38 -7.12
C ALA A 30 18.84 1.01 -7.56
N SER A 31 17.73 0.52 -7.01
CA SER A 31 16.42 1.12 -7.28
C SER A 31 16.41 2.55 -6.73
N PRO A 32 15.93 3.55 -7.50
CA PRO A 32 15.77 4.91 -7.00
C PRO A 32 14.59 5.07 -6.02
N ARG A 33 13.78 4.01 -5.84
CA ARG A 33 12.60 4.01 -4.97
C ARG A 33 12.90 3.30 -3.65
N ASP A 34 12.85 4.06 -2.56
CA ASP A 34 13.00 3.56 -1.19
C ASP A 34 11.68 3.39 -0.45
N VAL A 35 10.58 3.93 -1.01
CA VAL A 35 9.26 3.96 -0.38
C VAL A 35 8.19 3.61 -1.39
N ILE A 36 7.27 2.73 -1.00
CA ILE A 36 6.06 2.38 -1.75
C ILE A 36 4.87 2.54 -0.81
N LEU A 37 4.01 3.52 -1.10
CA LEU A 37 2.66 3.54 -0.54
C LEU A 37 1.83 2.51 -1.31
N HIS A 38 1.31 1.48 -0.64
CA HIS A 38 0.43 0.51 -1.29
C HIS A 38 -0.96 1.10 -1.50
N ASN A 39 -1.62 1.57 -0.43
CA ASN A 39 -2.88 2.30 -0.48
C ASN A 39 -3.22 2.93 0.87
N ILE A 40 -4.12 3.92 0.88
CA ILE A 40 -4.89 4.40 2.04
C ILE A 40 -6.36 4.39 1.62
N ASP A 41 -7.16 3.53 2.24
CA ASP A 41 -8.58 3.37 1.94
C ASP A 41 -9.43 3.84 3.13
N PRO A 42 -9.92 5.10 3.11
CA PRO A 42 -10.79 5.62 4.16
C PRO A 42 -12.24 5.15 4.03
N LEU A 43 -12.63 4.52 2.91
CA LEU A 43 -14.00 4.02 2.69
C LEU A 43 -14.19 2.62 3.28
N PHE A 44 -13.11 1.88 3.53
CA PHE A 44 -13.19 0.59 4.19
C PHE A 44 -13.59 0.75 5.67
N PRO A 45 -14.47 -0.11 6.22
CA PRO A 45 -14.84 -0.05 7.63
C PRO A 45 -13.62 -0.09 8.57
N ALA A 46 -13.60 0.84 9.53
CA ALA A 46 -12.60 0.90 10.57
C ALA A 46 -12.51 -0.42 11.35
N LYS A 47 -11.30 -0.97 11.55
CA LYS A 47 -11.05 -2.19 12.33
C LYS A 47 -10.41 -1.88 13.67
N GLY A 48 -10.90 -2.51 14.76
CA GLY A 48 -10.30 -2.44 16.09
C GLY A 48 -10.33 -1.06 16.73
N LYS A 49 -9.44 -0.84 17.71
CA LYS A 49 -9.34 0.40 18.49
C LYS A 49 -8.20 1.28 18.00
N ARG A 50 -8.37 2.60 18.06
CA ARG A 50 -7.28 3.54 17.73
C ARG A 50 -6.12 3.32 18.69
N HIS A 51 -4.92 3.13 18.16
CA HIS A 51 -3.74 3.00 19.00
C HIS A 51 -3.48 4.33 19.74
N PRO A 52 -3.29 4.33 21.07
CA PRO A 52 -3.22 5.57 21.86
C PRO A 52 -1.92 6.34 21.64
N HIS A 53 -0.84 5.66 21.25
CA HIS A 53 0.50 6.25 21.15
C HIS A 53 0.84 6.86 19.78
N TYR A 54 0.05 6.56 18.74
CA TYR A 54 0.36 7.00 17.38
C TYR A 54 -0.59 8.11 16.92
N ALA A 55 -0.06 9.08 16.19
CA ALA A 55 -0.87 10.15 15.60
C ALA A 55 -1.82 9.62 14.51
N TRP A 56 -1.33 8.68 13.68
CA TRP A 56 -2.12 7.99 12.66
C TRP A 56 -3.29 7.21 13.28
N ASP A 57 -4.47 7.27 12.66
CA ASP A 57 -5.59 6.41 13.06
C ASP A 57 -5.39 4.99 12.51
N THR A 58 -4.86 4.09 13.36
CA THR A 58 -4.56 2.70 13.00
C THR A 58 -5.78 1.88 12.59
N ARG A 59 -7.00 2.39 12.76
CA ARG A 59 -8.21 1.70 12.29
C ARG A 59 -8.42 1.84 10.78
N VAL A 60 -7.81 2.84 10.15
CA VAL A 60 -7.89 3.10 8.70
C VAL A 60 -7.10 2.03 7.96
N ARG A 61 -7.69 1.47 6.90
CA ARG A 61 -7.03 0.48 6.05
C ARG A 61 -5.91 1.15 5.24
N ALA A 62 -4.66 0.85 5.56
CA ALA A 62 -3.52 1.38 4.82
C ALA A 62 -2.33 0.43 4.85
N SER A 63 -1.43 0.57 3.89
CA SER A 63 -0.13 -0.10 3.92
C SER A 63 0.94 0.69 3.19
N LEU A 64 2.16 0.64 3.73
CA LEU A 64 3.34 1.31 3.18
C LEU A 64 4.57 0.45 3.46
N ARG A 65 5.47 0.38 2.48
CA ARG A 65 6.80 -0.21 2.60
C ARG A 65 7.86 0.88 2.49
N SER A 66 8.83 0.88 3.41
CA SER A 66 10.05 1.69 3.32
C SER A 66 11.27 0.82 3.58
N GLY A 67 12.15 0.71 2.59
CA GLY A 67 13.24 -0.26 2.61
C GLY A 67 12.71 -1.68 2.81
N ASP A 68 13.17 -2.33 3.87
CA ASP A 68 12.81 -3.72 4.18
C ASP A 68 11.51 -3.83 4.98
N TYR A 69 11.06 -2.75 5.62
CA TYR A 69 9.91 -2.80 6.51
C TYR A 69 8.61 -2.43 5.82
N LYS A 70 7.56 -3.19 6.10
CA LYS A 70 6.18 -2.92 5.66
C LYS A 70 5.26 -2.80 6.88
N VAL A 71 4.49 -1.72 6.92
CA VAL A 71 3.41 -1.53 7.89
C VAL A 71 2.06 -1.84 7.24
N ILE A 72 1.14 -2.41 8.01
CA ILE A 72 -0.27 -2.56 7.65
C ILE A 72 -1.10 -2.02 8.80
N THR A 73 -2.13 -1.20 8.50
CA THR A 73 -3.12 -0.74 9.47
C THR A 73 -4.54 -1.08 9.03
N GLY A 74 -5.48 -1.10 9.97
CA GLY A 74 -6.90 -1.36 9.74
C GLY A 74 -7.17 -2.83 9.41
N ASN A 75 -8.04 -3.08 8.44
CA ASN A 75 -8.35 -4.45 8.01
C ASN A 75 -7.37 -4.92 6.91
N PRO A 76 -6.54 -5.94 7.15
CA PRO A 76 -5.57 -6.42 6.16
C PRO A 76 -6.21 -7.24 5.03
N GLY A 77 -7.51 -7.56 5.11
CA GLY A 77 -8.17 -8.57 4.31
C GLY A 77 -8.11 -9.95 4.99
N PRO A 78 -8.40 -11.05 4.28
CA PRO A 78 -8.56 -12.36 4.90
C PRO A 78 -7.29 -12.95 5.52
N GLY A 79 -6.10 -12.39 5.27
CA GLY A 79 -4.85 -12.75 5.96
C GLY A 79 -4.33 -14.19 5.76
N ARG A 80 -5.12 -15.07 5.13
CA ARG A 80 -4.79 -16.48 4.93
C ARG A 80 -3.69 -16.70 3.90
N TRP A 81 -2.81 -17.65 4.18
CA TRP A 81 -1.91 -18.23 3.19
C TRP A 81 -2.64 -19.29 2.36
N VAL A 82 -2.60 -19.17 1.03
CA VAL A 82 -3.26 -20.14 0.12
C VAL A 82 -2.18 -20.91 -0.62
N LYS A 83 -2.09 -22.21 -0.37
CA LYS A 83 -1.14 -23.09 -1.08
C LYS A 83 -1.55 -23.33 -2.54
N PRO A 84 -0.60 -23.66 -3.43
CA PRO A 84 -0.91 -24.10 -4.78
C PRO A 84 -1.80 -25.35 -4.77
N PRO A 85 -2.72 -25.49 -5.74
CA PRO A 85 -3.50 -26.72 -5.92
C PRO A 85 -2.58 -27.94 -6.06
N GLY A 86 -2.82 -28.99 -5.27
CA GLY A 86 -2.04 -30.24 -5.31
C GLY A 86 -0.74 -30.24 -4.49
N GLY A 87 -0.43 -29.18 -3.74
CA GLY A 87 0.68 -29.19 -2.78
C GLY A 87 0.37 -29.99 -1.52
N ASP A 88 1.30 -30.84 -1.09
CA ASP A 88 1.24 -31.55 0.19
C ASP A 88 1.50 -30.58 1.35
N GLY A 89 0.71 -30.70 2.44
CA GLY A 89 0.83 -29.85 3.62
C GLY A 89 -0.53 -29.47 4.23
N LEU A 90 -0.56 -29.39 5.57
CA LEU A 90 -1.71 -28.90 6.33
C LEU A 90 -1.98 -27.43 6.00
N GLU A 91 -3.26 -27.08 5.88
CA GLU A 91 -3.76 -25.72 5.76
C GLU A 91 -3.46 -24.96 7.06
N HIS A 92 -2.24 -24.46 7.27
CA HIS A 92 -1.92 -23.58 8.41
C HIS A 92 -2.17 -22.14 7.97
N GLN A 93 -3.29 -21.51 8.35
CA GLN A 93 -3.60 -20.91 9.67
C GLN A 93 -2.62 -19.82 10.13
N PHE A 94 -1.79 -19.25 9.25
CA PHE A 94 -1.37 -17.88 9.51
C PHE A 94 -2.57 -16.96 9.25
N GLU A 95 -3.32 -16.68 10.32
CA GLU A 95 -4.41 -15.71 10.28
C GLU A 95 -3.95 -14.44 10.98
N LEU A 96 -3.65 -13.40 10.19
CA LEU A 96 -3.45 -12.04 10.71
C LEU A 96 -4.68 -11.52 11.50
N ASN A 97 -5.79 -12.25 11.50
CA ASN A 97 -7.10 -11.84 12.03
C ASN A 97 -7.61 -12.63 13.24
N GLU A 98 -6.78 -13.40 13.95
CA GLU A 98 -7.26 -14.12 15.15
C GLU A 98 -7.83 -13.16 16.21
N ASP A 99 -7.25 -11.95 16.33
CA ASP A 99 -7.74 -10.89 17.20
C ASP A 99 -8.58 -9.85 16.41
N PRO A 100 -9.88 -9.71 16.71
CA PRO A 100 -10.74 -8.71 16.05
C PRO A 100 -10.31 -7.26 16.35
N ASP A 101 -9.63 -7.01 17.47
CA ASP A 101 -9.14 -5.68 17.86
C ASP A 101 -7.77 -5.35 17.22
N LYS A 102 -7.02 -6.35 16.73
CA LYS A 102 -5.72 -6.15 16.08
C LYS A 102 -5.88 -5.44 14.74
N ASN A 103 -5.22 -4.30 14.62
CA ASN A 103 -5.29 -3.41 13.45
C ASN A 103 -3.95 -2.77 13.08
N LEU A 104 -2.84 -3.34 13.54
CA LEU A 104 -1.49 -2.86 13.27
C LEU A 104 -0.55 -4.06 13.19
N TRP A 105 0.26 -4.09 12.12
CA TRP A 105 1.31 -5.07 11.90
C TRP A 105 2.54 -4.39 11.31
N LEU A 106 3.72 -4.94 11.62
CA LEU A 106 4.98 -4.58 11.01
C LEU A 106 5.73 -5.84 10.59
N PHE A 107 6.16 -5.91 9.32
CA PHE A 107 6.94 -7.04 8.80
C PHE A 107 8.27 -6.56 8.25
N ASN A 108 9.32 -7.36 8.44
CA ASN A 108 10.57 -7.22 7.69
C ASN A 108 10.49 -8.09 6.44
N ILE A 109 10.20 -7.50 5.28
CA ILE A 109 9.98 -8.23 4.02
C ILE A 109 11.28 -8.81 3.43
N ALA A 110 12.45 -8.28 3.80
CA ALA A 110 13.73 -8.86 3.37
C ALA A 110 14.04 -10.17 4.09
N GLU A 111 13.70 -10.26 5.39
CA GLU A 111 13.93 -11.44 6.22
C GLU A 111 12.73 -12.41 6.24
N ASP A 112 11.51 -11.87 6.16
CA ASP A 112 10.25 -12.59 6.16
C ASP A 112 9.36 -12.11 5.00
N PRO A 113 9.63 -12.58 3.77
CA PRO A 113 8.84 -12.23 2.59
C PRO A 113 7.40 -12.76 2.64
N THR A 114 7.10 -13.65 3.59
CA THR A 114 5.82 -14.31 3.75
C THR A 114 4.95 -13.70 4.87
N GLU A 115 5.44 -12.67 5.56
CA GLU A 115 4.66 -11.88 6.54
C GLU A 115 4.11 -12.73 7.72
N HIS A 116 4.92 -13.65 8.25
CA HIS A 116 4.57 -14.52 9.37
C HIS A 116 4.92 -13.90 10.74
N HIS A 117 5.93 -13.04 10.82
CA HIS A 117 6.43 -12.51 12.10
C HIS A 117 6.12 -11.02 12.23
N ASP A 118 5.09 -10.70 13.03
CA ASP A 118 4.73 -9.33 13.34
C ASP A 118 5.67 -8.72 14.38
N LEU A 119 6.42 -7.69 13.97
CA LEU A 119 7.40 -6.96 14.77
C LEU A 119 6.83 -5.67 15.37
N SER A 120 5.52 -5.43 15.28
CA SER A 120 4.91 -4.14 15.66
C SER A 120 5.14 -3.74 17.13
N THR A 121 5.20 -4.72 18.03
CA THR A 121 5.52 -4.52 19.46
C THR A 121 7.02 -4.40 19.70
N GLU A 122 7.84 -5.08 18.90
CA GLU A 122 9.30 -5.17 19.08
C GLU A 122 10.06 -3.97 18.52
N LYS A 123 9.50 -3.30 17.50
CA LYS A 123 10.12 -2.16 16.80
C LYS A 123 9.18 -0.94 16.72
N PRO A 124 8.71 -0.41 17.87
CA PRO A 124 7.76 0.71 17.89
C PRO A 124 8.29 1.98 17.19
N GLU A 125 9.60 2.20 17.20
CA GLU A 125 10.25 3.31 16.50
C GLU A 125 10.13 3.20 14.97
N VAL A 126 10.19 1.98 14.44
CA VAL A 126 10.02 1.71 13.00
C VAL A 126 8.55 1.88 12.62
N VAL A 127 7.64 1.39 13.46
CA VAL A 127 6.20 1.62 13.31
C VAL A 127 5.92 3.12 13.24
N GLU A 128 6.36 3.90 14.23
CA GLU A 128 6.12 5.34 14.29
C GLU A 128 6.62 6.06 13.04
N LYS A 129 7.82 5.72 12.56
CA LYS A 129 8.37 6.25 11.31
C LYS A 129 7.46 5.98 10.11
N LEU A 130 7.03 4.73 9.92
CA LEU A 130 6.18 4.34 8.79
C LEU A 130 4.77 4.97 8.89
N LEU A 131 4.21 5.07 10.09
CA LEU A 131 2.92 5.73 10.33
C LEU A 131 2.99 7.24 10.08
N ASN A 132 4.11 7.90 10.43
CA ASN A 132 4.32 9.31 10.10
C ASN A 132 4.42 9.54 8.58
N MET A 133 4.99 8.59 7.84
CA MET A 133 4.98 8.64 6.37
C MET A 133 3.57 8.47 5.81
N LEU A 134 2.73 7.60 6.39
CA LEU A 134 1.31 7.51 6.02
C LEU A 134 0.58 8.84 6.21
N ILE A 135 0.84 9.56 7.33
CA ILE A 135 0.29 10.90 7.56
C ILE A 135 0.71 11.85 6.43
N GLN A 136 1.99 11.88 6.09
CA GLN A 136 2.52 12.75 5.02
C GLN A 136 1.87 12.45 3.66
N PHE A 137 1.73 11.17 3.29
CA PHE A 137 1.04 10.81 2.06
C PHE A 137 -0.44 11.22 2.08
N ASN A 138 -1.13 10.96 3.20
CA ASN A 138 -2.55 11.29 3.34
C ASN A 138 -2.82 12.80 3.25
N GLN A 139 -1.89 13.64 3.71
CA GLN A 139 -2.00 15.10 3.58
C GLN A 139 -2.03 15.59 2.13
N THR A 140 -1.49 14.80 1.20
CA THR A 140 -1.49 15.10 -0.24
C THR A 140 -2.62 14.39 -1.00
N ALA A 141 -3.40 13.55 -0.32
CA ALA A 141 -4.44 12.75 -0.94
C ALA A 141 -5.65 13.61 -1.31
N VAL A 142 -6.25 13.31 -2.46
CA VAL A 142 -7.57 13.83 -2.83
C VAL A 142 -8.67 12.97 -2.20
N PRO A 143 -9.84 13.54 -1.85
CA PRO A 143 -10.95 12.76 -1.33
C PRO A 143 -11.35 11.63 -2.28
N ALA A 144 -11.66 10.45 -1.72
CA ALA A 144 -12.12 9.31 -2.50
C ALA A 144 -13.45 9.62 -3.20
N ARG A 145 -13.52 9.39 -4.52
CA ARG A 145 -14.72 9.58 -5.33
C ARG A 145 -15.33 8.22 -5.66
N TYR A 146 -16.37 7.83 -4.92
CA TYR A 146 -17.09 6.57 -5.09
C TYR A 146 -18.60 6.82 -5.24
N PRO A 147 -19.07 7.25 -6.42
CA PRO A 147 -20.47 7.58 -6.64
C PRO A 147 -21.36 6.33 -6.64
N PRO A 148 -22.68 6.46 -6.35
CA PRO A 148 -23.62 5.36 -6.50
C PRO A 148 -23.71 4.89 -7.95
N HIS A 149 -24.15 3.65 -8.13
CA HIS A 149 -24.44 3.09 -9.45
C HIS A 149 -25.48 3.95 -10.20
N ASP A 150 -25.17 4.27 -11.45
CA ASP A 150 -26.07 4.97 -12.37
C ASP A 150 -26.93 3.95 -13.14
N PRO A 151 -28.24 3.84 -12.90
CA PRO A 151 -29.11 2.90 -13.60
C PRO A 151 -29.14 3.08 -15.13
N THR A 152 -28.81 4.27 -15.61
CA THR A 152 -28.76 4.56 -17.05
C THR A 152 -27.54 3.93 -17.73
N SER A 153 -26.56 3.46 -16.96
CA SER A 153 -25.39 2.72 -17.48
C SER A 153 -25.71 1.31 -17.98
N ASN A 154 -26.94 0.83 -17.81
CA ASN A 154 -27.35 -0.51 -18.20
C ASN A 154 -27.17 -0.75 -19.72
N PRO A 155 -26.31 -1.70 -20.15
CA PRO A 155 -26.10 -2.02 -21.57
C PRO A 155 -27.37 -2.38 -22.34
N GLY A 156 -28.40 -2.90 -21.66
CA GLY A 156 -29.71 -3.16 -22.27
C GLY A 156 -30.38 -1.91 -22.83
N LEU A 157 -29.98 -0.72 -22.38
CA LEU A 157 -30.44 0.57 -22.90
C LEU A 157 -29.58 1.07 -24.08
N HIS A 158 -28.43 0.44 -24.35
CA HIS A 158 -27.38 0.92 -25.28
C HIS A 158 -26.96 -0.15 -26.32
N GLY A 159 -27.90 -1.00 -26.75
CA GLY A 159 -27.63 -2.01 -27.77
C GLY A 159 -26.94 -3.28 -27.26
N GLY A 160 -26.99 -3.54 -25.95
CA GLY A 160 -26.50 -4.78 -25.33
C GLY A 160 -25.00 -4.84 -25.08
N VAL A 161 -24.29 -3.72 -25.24
CA VAL A 161 -22.83 -3.62 -25.08
C VAL A 161 -22.50 -2.52 -24.08
N TYR A 162 -21.53 -2.76 -23.21
CA TYR A 162 -21.01 -1.72 -22.33
C TYR A 162 -20.31 -0.64 -23.16
N GLY A 163 -20.70 0.61 -22.98
CA GLY A 163 -20.12 1.77 -23.66
C GLY A 163 -20.46 3.06 -22.92
N PRO A 164 -20.03 4.24 -23.40
CA PRO A 164 -20.46 5.51 -22.83
C PRO A 164 -21.99 5.66 -22.87
N TRP A 165 -22.59 6.14 -21.79
CA TRP A 165 -24.05 6.30 -21.66
C TRP A 165 -24.51 7.72 -21.30
N VAL A 166 -23.55 8.63 -21.03
CA VAL A 166 -23.82 10.05 -20.74
C VAL A 166 -23.41 10.86 -21.98
N HIS A 167 -24.36 11.60 -22.55
CA HIS A 167 -24.16 12.49 -23.70
C HIS A 167 -24.53 13.93 -23.33
#